data_AF-A0A1V1RH22-F1
#
_entry.id   AF-A0A1V1RH22-F1
#
_cell.length_a   1.000
_cell.length_b   1.000
_cell.length_c   1.000
_cell.angle_alpha   90.00
_cell.angle_beta   90.00
_cell.angle_gamma   90.00
#
_symmetry.space_group_name_H-M   'P 1'
#
loop_
_entity.id
_entity.type
_entity.pdbx_description
1 polymer ?
#
loop_
_entity_poly.entity_id
_entity_poly.type
_entity_poly.pdbx_seq_one_letter_code
_entity_poly.pdbx_strand_id
1 'polypeptide(L)'
;MRELPARVRAYVYLTWAGMALSAFGILGFFLSFDAVAGPSRWAVGVHHDIPWGAYTAIFAWVTGLIVTWFGRRRIDAAVRARKRELEDAARVELD
;
A
#
# COMPACT_ATOMS: atom_id res chain seq x y z
N MET A 1 -7.70 -7.27 -16.20
CA MET A 1 -7.66 -8.30 -15.13
C MET A 1 -7.86 -9.73 -15.64
N ARG A 2 -8.72 -9.97 -16.64
CA ARG A 2 -9.02 -11.32 -17.15
C ARG A 2 -7.84 -11.96 -17.90
N GLU A 3 -6.99 -11.14 -18.51
CA GLU A 3 -5.78 -11.53 -19.24
C GLU A 3 -4.55 -11.81 -18.34
N LEU A 4 -4.61 -11.44 -17.05
CA LEU A 4 -3.50 -11.69 -16.13
C LEU A 4 -3.56 -13.11 -15.58
N PRO A 5 -2.41 -13.81 -15.45
CA PRO A 5 -2.35 -15.08 -14.74
C PRO A 5 -2.94 -14.94 -13.33
N ALA A 6 -3.71 -15.93 -12.88
CA ALA A 6 -4.45 -15.87 -11.62
C ALA A 6 -3.55 -15.49 -10.42
N ARG A 7 -2.30 -15.97 -10.41
CA ARG A 7 -1.28 -15.62 -9.39
C ARG A 7 -0.90 -14.14 -9.42
N VAL A 8 -0.72 -13.54 -10.60
CA VAL A 8 -0.40 -12.10 -10.73
C VAL A 8 -1.58 -11.24 -10.32
N ARG A 9 -2.80 -11.64 -10.71
CA ARG A 9 -4.03 -10.96 -10.29
C ARG A 9 -4.21 -10.94 -8.77
N ALA A 10 -3.89 -12.03 -8.08
CA ALA A 10 -3.91 -12.07 -6.62
C ALA A 10 -2.95 -11.04 -6.00
N TYR A 11 -1.73 -10.90 -6.56
CA TYR A 11 -0.79 -9.88 -6.08
C TYR A 11 -1.27 -8.45 -6.36
N VAL A 12 -1.94 -8.20 -7.48
CA VAL A 12 -2.56 -6.89 -7.77
C VAL A 12 -3.63 -6.57 -6.71
N TYR A 13 -4.53 -7.51 -6.41
CA TYR A 13 -5.53 -7.32 -5.36
C TYR A 13 -4.89 -7.11 -3.98
N LEU A 14 -3.81 -7.84 -3.68
CA LEU A 14 -3.05 -7.66 -2.44
C LEU A 14 -2.44 -6.25 -2.35
N THR A 15 -1.86 -5.76 -3.44
CA THR A 15 -1.31 -4.39 -3.50
C THR A 15 -2.41 -3.35 -3.31
N TRP A 16 -3.58 -3.53 -3.93
CA TRP A 16 -4.73 -2.64 -3.77
C TRP A 16 -5.28 -2.66 -2.34
N ALA A 17 -5.42 -3.84 -1.75
CA ALA A 17 -5.85 -3.99 -0.36
C ALA A 17 -4.88 -3.30 0.61
N GLY A 18 -3.56 -3.45 0.38
CA GLY A 18 -2.54 -2.75 1.15
C GLY A 18 -2.64 -1.22 1.03
N MET A 19 -2.85 -0.70 -0.19
CA MET A 19 -3.01 0.75 -0.40
C MET A 19 -4.28 1.29 0.27
N ALA A 20 -5.39 0.57 0.16
CA ALA A 20 -6.64 0.93 0.82
C ALA A 20 -6.45 0.94 2.36
N LEU A 21 -5.88 -0.12 2.92
CA LEU A 21 -5.60 -0.20 4.36
C LEU A 21 -4.67 0.94 4.82
N SER A 22 -3.66 1.25 4.02
CA SER A 22 -2.75 2.37 4.26
C SER A 22 -3.51 3.71 4.30
N ALA A 23 -4.36 3.97 3.30
CA ALA A 23 -5.16 5.18 3.23
C ALA A 23 -6.14 5.29 4.41
N PHE A 24 -6.78 4.19 4.79
CA PHE A 24 -7.65 4.14 5.97
C PHE A 24 -6.86 4.43 7.26
N GLY A 25 -5.65 3.90 7.41
CA GLY A 25 -4.78 4.21 8.54
C GLY A 25 -4.43 5.70 8.60
N ILE A 26 -4.09 6.32 7.46
CA ILE A 26 -3.80 7.76 7.41
C ILE A 26 -5.03 8.59 7.80
N LEU A 27 -6.21 8.26 7.26
CA LEU A 27 -7.46 8.95 7.60
C LEU A 27 -7.80 8.79 9.08
N GLY A 28 -7.71 7.57 9.61
CA GLY A 28 -7.93 7.29 11.03
C GLY A 28 -6.96 8.05 11.93
N PHE A 29 -5.72 8.23 11.48
CA PHE A 29 -4.71 9.02 12.20
C PHE A 29 -5.17 10.47 12.30
N PHE A 30 -5.54 11.12 11.19
CA PHE A 30 -6.04 12.50 11.23
C PHE A 30 -7.30 12.65 12.08
N LEU A 31 -8.26 11.74 11.95
CA LEU A 31 -9.49 11.75 12.74
C LEU A 31 -9.24 11.57 14.24
N SER A 32 -8.19 10.84 14.63
CA SER A 32 -7.84 10.68 16.04
C SER A 32 -7.42 12.00 16.70
N PHE A 33 -6.86 12.93 15.94
CA PHE A 33 -6.53 14.27 16.44
C PHE A 33 -7.72 15.21 16.38
N ASP A 34 -8.58 15.11 15.36
CA ASP A 34 -9.84 15.88 15.30
C ASP A 34 -10.77 15.56 16.49
N ALA A 35 -10.84 14.29 16.88
CA ALA A 35 -11.61 13.85 18.06
C ALA A 35 -11.07 14.38 19.40
N VAL A 36 -9.78 14.71 19.48
CA VAL A 36 -9.11 15.13 20.74
C VAL A 36 -8.86 16.65 20.79
N ALA A 37 -8.73 17.27 19.62
CA ALA A 37 -8.43 18.69 19.46
C ALA A 37 -9.55 19.36 18.66
N GLY A 38 -10.54 19.91 19.37
CA GLY A 38 -11.38 20.95 18.78
C GLY A 38 -10.51 22.09 18.22
N PRO A 39 -11.03 22.89 17.26
CA PRO A 39 -10.25 23.85 16.47
C PRO A 39 -9.33 24.80 17.28
N SER A 40 -9.66 25.05 18.55
CA SER A 40 -8.93 25.94 19.46
C SER A 40 -7.60 25.38 20.02
N ARG A 41 -7.31 24.08 19.90
CA ARG A 41 -6.09 23.48 20.51
C ARG A 41 -4.90 23.32 19.57
N TRP A 42 -5.10 23.45 18.26
CA TRP A 42 -4.01 23.41 17.28
C TRP A 42 -3.04 24.60 17.42
N ALA A 43 -3.48 25.68 18.08
CA ALA A 43 -2.72 26.91 18.25
C ALA A 43 -1.83 26.95 19.52
N VAL A 44 -2.02 26.03 20.47
CA VAL A 44 -1.33 26.09 21.77
C VAL A 44 -0.46 24.84 21.92
N GLY A 45 0.82 24.98 21.56
CA GLY A 45 1.82 23.92 21.64
C GLY A 45 2.02 23.43 23.06
N VAL A 46 1.31 22.37 23.44
CA VAL A 46 1.48 21.68 24.71
C VAL A 46 1.47 20.19 24.43
N HIS A 47 2.40 19.48 25.06
CA HIS A 47 2.52 18.03 25.07
C HIS A 47 1.19 17.37 25.45
N HIS A 48 0.34 17.11 24.47
CA HIS A 48 -0.86 16.32 24.66
C HIS A 48 -0.53 14.86 24.36
N ASP A 49 -0.95 13.98 25.27
CA ASP A 49 -0.90 12.53 25.09
C ASP A 49 -1.44 12.17 23.70
N ILE A 50 -0.61 11.48 22.91
CA ILE A 50 -0.99 11.04 21.58
C ILE A 50 -2.26 10.18 21.72
N PRO A 51 -3.35 10.48 20.99
CA PRO A 51 -4.58 9.71 21.10
C PRO A 51 -4.29 8.22 20.88
N TRP A 52 -4.84 7.33 21.71
CA TRP A 52 -4.57 5.89 21.54
C TRP A 52 -4.95 5.39 20.13
N GLY A 53 -6.02 5.96 19.56
CA GLY A 53 -6.45 5.70 18.18
C GLY A 53 -5.43 6.10 17.11
N ALA A 54 -4.53 7.04 17.39
CA ALA A 54 -3.45 7.40 16.47
C ALA A 54 -2.47 6.23 16.30
N TYR A 55 -2.17 5.47 17.36
CA TYR A 55 -1.25 4.33 17.29
C TYR A 55 -1.81 3.17 16.46
N THR A 56 -3.09 2.86 16.65
CA THR A 56 -3.75 1.81 15.85
C THR A 56 -3.87 2.21 14.38
N ALA A 57 -4.11 3.49 14.12
CA ALA A 57 -4.13 4.06 12.79
C ALA A 57 -2.75 4.02 12.10
N ILE A 58 -1.67 4.36 12.82
CA ILE A 58 -0.29 4.22 12.33
C ILE A 58 0.03 2.74 12.04
N PHE A 59 -0.38 1.83 12.92
CA PHE A 59 -0.15 0.40 12.71
C PHE A 59 -0.84 -0.11 11.44
N ALA A 60 -2.10 0.27 11.22
CA ALA A 60 -2.83 -0.03 9.99
C ALA A 60 -2.15 0.59 8.77
N TRP A 61 -1.70 1.84 8.89
CA TRP A 61 -0.97 2.53 7.84
C TRP A 61 0.30 1.76 7.42
N VAL A 62 1.20 1.50 8.36
CA VAL A 62 2.47 0.82 8.11
C VAL A 62 2.24 -0.60 7.57
N THR A 63 1.29 -1.33 8.14
CA THR A 63 0.93 -2.68 7.66
C THR A 63 0.43 -2.64 6.21
N GLY A 64 -0.42 -1.67 5.87
CA GLY A 64 -0.88 -1.45 4.50
C GLY A 64 0.27 -1.19 3.51
N LEU A 65 1.25 -0.39 3.91
CA LEU A 65 2.45 -0.14 3.10
C LEU A 65 3.30 -1.40 2.89
N ILE A 66 3.50 -2.21 3.93
CA ILE A 66 4.26 -3.47 3.84
C ILE A 66 3.56 -4.44 2.88
N VAL A 67 2.24 -4.59 3.00
CA VAL A 67 1.43 -5.45 2.12
C VAL A 67 1.51 -4.96 0.67
N THR A 68 1.39 -3.64 0.46
CA THR A 68 1.52 -3.00 -0.86
C THR A 68 2.87 -3.31 -1.50
N TRP A 69 3.94 -3.09 -0.73
CA TRP A 69 5.32 -3.32 -1.16
C TRP A 69 5.57 -4.78 -1.54
N PHE A 70 5.07 -5.72 -0.72
CA PHE A 70 5.21 -7.15 -1.00
C PHE A 70 4.50 -7.54 -2.31
N GLY A 71 3.25 -7.11 -2.49
CA GLY A 71 2.51 -7.37 -3.72
C GLY A 71 3.21 -6.77 -4.95
N ARG A 72 3.71 -5.54 -4.84
CA ARG A 72 4.42 -4.85 -5.94
C ARG A 72 5.69 -5.58 -6.36
N ARG A 73 6.52 -6.02 -5.40
CA ARG A 73 7.72 -6.82 -5.72
C ARG A 73 7.42 -8.10 -6.49
N ARG A 74 6.31 -8.77 -6.16
CA ARG A 74 5.88 -10.00 -6.86
C ARG A 74 5.35 -9.71 -8.25
N ILE A 75 4.63 -8.60 -8.44
CA ILE A 75 4.19 -8.12 -9.75
C ILE A 75 5.41 -7.80 -10.62
N ASP A 76 6.37 -7.03 -10.10
CA ASP A 76 7.58 -6.65 -10.83
C ASP A 76 8.40 -7.86 -11.26
N ALA A 77 8.49 -8.88 -10.39
CA ALA A 77 9.17 -10.14 -10.74
C ALA A 77 8.46 -10.88 -11.88
N ALA A 78 7.12 -10.94 -11.85
CA ALA A 78 6.33 -11.56 -12.91
C ALA A 78 6.44 -10.82 -14.25
N VAL A 79 6.45 -9.47 -14.21
CA VAL A 79 6.65 -8.63 -15.40
C VAL A 79 8.05 -8.85 -15.99
N ARG A 80 9.09 -8.89 -15.16
CA ARG A 80 10.46 -9.16 -15.61
C ARG A 80 10.59 -10.55 -16.25
N ALA A 81 9.94 -11.56 -15.68
CA ALA A 81 9.95 -12.91 -16.27
C ALA A 81 9.29 -12.92 -17.65
N ARG A 82 8.10 -12.32 -17.79
CA ARG A 82 7.41 -12.21 -19.08
C ARG A 82 8.19 -11.41 -20.11
N LYS A 83 8.88 -10.33 -19.69
CA LYS A 83 9.71 -9.56 -20.60
C LYS A 83 10.85 -10.39 -21.19
N ARG A 84 11.52 -11.22 -20.36
CA ARG A 84 12.58 -12.13 -20.82
C ARG A 84 12.06 -13.16 -21.81
N GLU A 85 10.92 -13.78 -21.52
CA GLU A 85 10.28 -14.75 -22.43
C GLU A 85 9.97 -14.13 -23.81
N LEU A 86 9.51 -12.88 -23.84
CA LEU A 86 9.24 -12.16 -25.10
C LEU A 86 10.54 -11.78 -25.84
N GLU A 87 11.58 -11.38 -25.11
CA GLU A 87 12.90 -11.10 -25.71
C GLU A 87 13.55 -12.36 -26.30
N ASP A 88 13.43 -13.51 -25.63
CA ASP A 88 13.94 -14.79 -26.11
C ASP A 88 13.15 -15.28 -27.33
N ALA A 89 11.81 -15.17 -27.31
CA ALA A 89 10.97 -15.53 -28.45
C ALA A 89 11.29 -14.68 -29.70
N ALA A 90 11.47 -13.37 -29.52
CA ALA A 90 11.83 -12.45 -30.61
C ALA A 90 13.23 -12.72 -31.19
N ARG A 91 14.17 -13.26 -30.39
CA ARG A 91 15.48 -13.68 -30.91
C ARG A 91 15.40 -14.92 -31.78
N VAL A 92 14.60 -15.91 -31.38
CA VAL A 92 14.41 -17.15 -32.16
C VAL A 92 13.72 -16.90 -33.50
N GLU A 93 12.87 -15.87 -33.60
CA GLU A 93 12.16 -15.53 -34.83
C GLU A 93 13.02 -14.76 -35.85
N LEU A 94 14.20 -14.29 -35.44
CA LEU A 94 15.17 -13.55 -36.29
C LEU A 94 16.34 -14.41 -36.79
N ASP A 95 16.53 -15.62 -36.24
CA ASP A 95 17.51 -16.63 -36.66
C ASP A 95 16.88 -17.63 -37.65
#